data_AF-A0A1I0B540-F1
#
_entry.id   AF-A0A1I0B540-F1
#
_cell.length_a   1.000
_cell.length_b   1.000
_cell.length_c   1.000
_cell.angle_alpha   90.00
_cell.angle_beta   90.00
_cell.angle_gamma   90.00
#
_symmetry.space_group_name_H-M   'P 1'
#
loop_
_entity.id
_entity.type
_entity.pdbx_description
1 polymer ?
#
loop_
_entity_poly.entity_id
_entity_poly.type
_entity_poly.pdbx_seq_one_letter_code
_entity_poly.pdbx_strand_id
1 'polypeptide(L)'
;MIIKRIIGTLSVIVMLTGVSNSIAETFRGEFCWQVFSQNGEPYWKYKFGVYEKEGGHFALFGSVDYENTLSAAHGNAILLGDSVKLTIVSADREEGIEFWTETFAAKLNPSTLSGTWNVIEFVKRDGENDVFGIYQQGTIDLVSCE
;
A
#
# COMPACT_ATOMS: atom_id res chain seq x y z
N MET A 1 -41.93 5.31 -44.23
CA MET A 1 -41.27 6.25 -43.29
C MET A 1 -41.18 5.74 -41.83
N ILE A 2 -41.60 4.51 -41.53
CA ILE A 2 -41.65 3.94 -40.17
C ILE A 2 -40.39 3.11 -39.85
N ILE A 3 -39.81 2.44 -40.84
CA ILE A 3 -38.63 1.56 -40.69
C ILE A 3 -37.35 2.34 -40.29
N LYS A 4 -37.18 3.59 -40.78
CA LYS A 4 -36.05 4.46 -40.40
C LYS A 4 -36.07 4.87 -38.91
N ARG A 5 -37.24 4.88 -38.26
CA ARG A 5 -37.36 5.25 -36.85
C ARG A 5 -36.99 4.11 -35.91
N ILE A 6 -37.30 2.86 -36.28
CA ILE A 6 -37.04 1.67 -35.46
C ILE A 6 -35.53 1.37 -35.36
N ILE A 7 -34.79 1.55 -36.46
CA ILE A 7 -33.33 1.34 -36.48
C ILE A 7 -32.61 2.38 -35.61
N GLY A 8 -33.08 3.63 -35.61
CA GLY A 8 -32.54 4.69 -34.76
C GLY A 8 -32.72 4.41 -33.26
N THR A 9 -33.86 3.86 -32.85
CA THR A 9 -34.10 3.50 -31.43
C THR A 9 -33.28 2.30 -30.97
N LEU A 10 -33.05 1.32 -31.85
CA LEU A 10 -32.25 0.13 -31.51
C LEU A 10 -30.76 0.47 -31.34
N SER A 11 -30.23 1.41 -32.12
CA SER A 11 -28.84 1.88 -31.97
C SER A 11 -28.59 2.67 -30.68
N VAL A 12 -29.59 3.37 -30.15
CA VAL A 12 -29.48 4.10 -28.88
C VAL A 12 -29.49 3.15 -27.66
N ILE A 13 -30.26 2.07 -27.73
CA ILE A 13 -30.32 1.05 -26.65
C ILE A 13 -28.99 0.27 -26.55
N VAL A 14 -28.31 0.00 -27.67
CA VAL A 14 -27.01 -0.70 -27.70
C VAL A 14 -25.87 0.18 -27.16
N MET A 15 -25.96 1.51 -27.28
CA MET A 15 -24.96 2.42 -26.69
C MET A 15 -25.13 2.62 -25.17
N LEU A 16 -26.32 2.37 -24.63
CA LEU A 16 -26.59 2.46 -23.18
C LEU A 16 -26.18 1.19 -22.41
N THR A 17 -25.86 0.10 -23.11
CA THR A 17 -25.27 -1.12 -22.52
C THR A 17 -23.74 -1.12 -22.54
N GLY A 18 -23.12 0.01 -22.92
CA GLY A 18 -21.68 0.23 -22.87
C GLY A 18 -21.16 0.34 -21.44
N VAL A 19 -21.21 -0.80 -20.75
CA VAL A 19 -20.41 -1.22 -19.60
C VAL A 19 -19.89 -0.07 -18.73
N SER A 20 -20.68 0.33 -17.75
CA SER A 20 -20.15 0.94 -16.53
C SER A 20 -19.41 -0.15 -15.74
N ASN A 21 -18.29 -0.65 -16.27
CA ASN A 21 -17.26 -1.24 -15.42
C ASN A 21 -16.67 -0.07 -14.66
N SER A 22 -17.32 0.32 -13.58
CA SER A 22 -16.57 0.86 -12.47
C SER A 22 -15.53 -0.21 -12.16
N ILE A 23 -14.28 -0.02 -12.58
CA ILE A 23 -13.14 -0.76 -12.03
C ILE A 23 -12.98 -0.24 -10.59
N ALA A 24 -13.99 -0.51 -9.77
CA ALA A 24 -13.89 -0.33 -8.34
C ALA A 24 -12.89 -1.39 -7.89
N GLU A 25 -11.81 -0.92 -7.27
CA GLU A 25 -10.80 -1.78 -6.69
C GLU A 25 -11.50 -2.79 -5.76
N THR A 26 -11.16 -4.07 -5.87
CA THR A 26 -11.81 -5.12 -5.07
C THR A 26 -11.16 -5.18 -3.70
N PHE A 27 -11.89 -4.80 -2.65
CA PHE A 27 -11.40 -4.91 -1.29
C PHE A 27 -11.16 -6.38 -0.91
N ARG A 28 -9.92 -6.71 -0.54
CA ARG A 28 -9.47 -8.05 -0.16
C ARG A 28 -9.46 -8.29 1.35
N GLY A 29 -9.56 -7.23 2.15
CA GLY A 29 -9.53 -7.30 3.60
C GLY A 29 -8.48 -6.40 4.23
N GLU A 30 -8.41 -6.44 5.55
CA GLU A 30 -7.36 -5.80 6.33
C GLU A 30 -6.21 -6.78 6.58
N PHE A 31 -4.98 -6.30 6.40
CA PHE A 31 -3.75 -7.07 6.59
C PHE A 31 -2.79 -6.28 7.45
N CYS A 32 -2.15 -6.96 8.39
CA CYS A 32 -1.20 -6.36 9.31
C CYS A 32 0.17 -7.01 9.18
N TRP A 33 1.20 -6.19 9.16
CA TRP A 33 2.58 -6.64 9.06
C TRP A 33 3.41 -6.09 10.19
N GLN A 34 4.12 -6.98 10.89
CA GLN A 34 5.14 -6.61 11.85
C GLN A 34 6.48 -6.47 11.13
N VAL A 35 7.14 -5.32 11.30
CA VAL A 35 8.49 -5.08 10.79
C VAL A 35 9.50 -5.43 11.88
N PHE A 36 10.57 -6.11 11.48
CA PHE A 36 11.70 -6.45 12.34
C PHE A 36 13.00 -5.94 11.72
N SER A 37 13.89 -5.47 12.58
CA SER A 37 15.26 -5.11 12.23
C SER A 37 16.06 -6.31 11.71
N GLN A 38 17.25 -6.06 11.15
CA GLN A 38 18.18 -7.12 10.75
C GLN A 38 18.58 -8.06 11.91
N ASN A 39 18.49 -7.60 13.16
CA ASN A 39 18.82 -8.39 14.35
C ASN A 39 17.60 -9.12 14.92
N GLY A 40 16.40 -8.97 14.32
CA GLY A 40 15.17 -9.60 14.79
C GLY A 40 14.39 -8.81 15.85
N GLU A 41 14.88 -7.63 16.26
CA GLU A 41 14.12 -6.74 17.14
C GLU A 41 12.91 -6.15 16.41
N PRO A 42 11.72 -6.08 17.05
CA PRO A 42 10.55 -5.47 16.44
C PRO A 42 10.72 -3.96 16.31
N TYR A 43 10.31 -3.42 15.16
CA TYR A 43 10.19 -1.98 14.92
C TYR A 43 8.72 -1.56 14.92
N TRP A 44 8.20 -1.05 13.80
CA TRP A 44 6.82 -0.62 13.65
C TRP A 44 5.92 -1.72 13.08
N LYS A 45 4.61 -1.49 13.16
CA LYS A 45 3.58 -2.36 12.57
C LYS A 45 2.79 -1.56 11.53
N TYR A 46 2.52 -2.17 10.38
CA TYR A 46 1.58 -1.63 9.41
C TYR A 46 0.22 -2.30 9.54
N LYS A 47 -0.85 -1.51 9.32
CA LYS A 47 -2.21 -2.00 9.12
C LYS A 47 -2.75 -1.39 7.83
N PHE A 48 -3.08 -2.22 6.84
CA PHE A 48 -3.60 -1.77 5.56
C PHE A 48 -4.91 -2.44 5.20
N GLY A 49 -5.85 -1.63 4.68
CA GLY A 49 -6.84 -2.13 3.76
C GLY A 49 -6.20 -2.44 2.41
N VAL A 50 -6.41 -3.65 1.90
CA VAL A 50 -5.81 -4.12 0.63
C VAL A 50 -6.88 -4.14 -0.45
N TYR A 51 -6.59 -3.47 -1.56
CA TYR A 51 -7.51 -3.30 -2.68
C TYR A 51 -6.88 -3.83 -3.96
N GLU A 52 -7.44 -4.90 -4.53
CA GLU A 52 -6.98 -5.49 -5.78
C GLU A 52 -7.41 -4.65 -6.98
N LYS A 53 -6.48 -4.50 -7.92
CA LYS A 53 -6.63 -3.87 -9.23
C LYS A 53 -6.36 -4.91 -10.32
N GLU A 54 -6.62 -4.54 -11.57
CA GLU A 54 -6.32 -5.40 -12.71
C GLU A 54 -4.81 -5.72 -12.82
N GLY A 55 -4.49 -6.89 -13.35
CA GLY A 55 -3.12 -7.29 -13.67
C GLY A 55 -2.25 -7.68 -12.46
N GLY A 56 -2.84 -8.01 -11.31
CA GLY A 56 -2.09 -8.43 -10.11
C GLY A 56 -1.44 -7.26 -9.35
N HIS A 57 -1.98 -6.05 -9.53
CA HIS A 57 -1.63 -4.87 -8.76
C HIS A 57 -2.58 -4.70 -7.58
N PHE A 58 -2.08 -4.17 -6.48
CA PHE A 58 -2.85 -3.90 -5.28
C PHE A 58 -2.52 -2.50 -4.76
N ALA A 59 -3.52 -1.73 -4.35
CA ALA A 59 -3.32 -0.53 -3.53
C ALA A 59 -3.47 -0.85 -2.04
N LEU A 60 -2.70 -0.13 -1.24
CA LEU A 60 -2.65 -0.26 0.21
C LEU A 60 -2.92 1.11 0.82
N PHE A 61 -3.90 1.19 1.71
CA PHE A 61 -4.23 2.41 2.45
C PHE A 61 -4.46 2.07 3.92
N GLY A 62 -3.84 2.82 4.82
CA GLY A 62 -3.97 2.55 6.24
C GLY A 62 -2.97 3.34 7.06
N SER A 63 -2.30 2.65 7.98
CA SER A 63 -1.47 3.29 8.99
C SER A 63 -0.20 2.52 9.31
N VAL A 64 0.75 3.26 9.86
CA VAL A 64 1.91 2.76 10.58
C VAL A 64 1.73 3.08 12.06
N ASP A 65 2.09 2.12 12.91
CA ASP A 65 2.14 2.26 14.37
C ASP A 65 3.59 2.05 14.82
N TYR A 66 4.19 3.10 15.40
CA TYR A 66 5.52 3.09 15.99
C TYR A 66 5.45 3.69 17.39
N GLU A 67 5.85 2.95 18.43
CA GLU A 67 5.82 3.44 19.82
C GLU A 67 4.47 4.04 20.28
N ASN A 68 3.35 3.59 19.72
CA ASN A 68 1.99 4.12 19.93
C ASN A 68 1.71 5.48 19.26
N THR A 69 2.54 5.91 18.31
CA THR A 69 2.19 6.97 17.34
C THR A 69 1.51 6.33 16.15
N LEU A 70 0.30 6.81 15.83
CA LEU A 70 -0.48 6.32 14.70
C LEU A 70 -0.39 7.33 13.57
N SER A 71 0.23 6.92 12.47
CA SER A 71 0.40 7.78 11.31
C SER A 71 -0.12 7.16 10.03
N ALA A 72 -0.50 8.01 9.08
CA ALA A 72 -1.04 7.56 7.80
C ALA A 72 0.07 6.93 6.94
N ALA A 73 -0.22 5.78 6.35
CA ALA A 73 0.66 5.10 5.43
C ALA A 73 -0.13 4.66 4.19
N HIS A 74 0.55 4.61 3.05
CA HIS A 74 -0.02 4.06 1.83
C HIS A 74 1.05 3.35 1.01
N GLY A 75 0.61 2.55 0.06
CA GLY A 75 1.54 1.78 -0.75
C GLY A 75 0.88 1.04 -1.89
N ASN A 76 1.68 0.19 -2.51
CA ASN A 76 1.24 -0.73 -3.54
C ASN A 76 1.87 -2.10 -3.31
N ALA A 77 1.18 -3.14 -3.74
CA ALA A 77 1.76 -4.46 -3.92
C ALA A 77 1.63 -4.89 -5.38
N ILE A 78 2.58 -5.67 -5.88
CA ILE A 78 2.56 -6.23 -7.23
C ILE A 78 2.94 -7.71 -7.13
N LEU A 79 2.12 -8.59 -7.70
CA LEU A 79 2.45 -10.00 -7.86
C LEU A 79 3.46 -10.15 -9.02
N LEU A 80 4.63 -10.67 -8.71
CA LEU A 80 5.75 -10.87 -9.64
C LEU A 80 6.13 -12.35 -9.66
N GLY A 81 5.41 -13.15 -10.45
CA GLY A 81 5.66 -14.58 -10.61
C GLY A 81 5.51 -15.33 -9.27
N ASP A 82 6.64 -15.65 -8.66
CA ASP A 82 6.76 -16.39 -7.39
C ASP A 82 6.94 -15.49 -6.16
N SER A 83 6.81 -14.18 -6.30
CA SER A 83 6.98 -13.21 -5.20
C SER A 83 5.95 -12.09 -5.26
N VAL A 84 5.74 -11.41 -4.12
CA VAL A 84 5.00 -10.16 -4.06
C VAL A 84 5.97 -9.04 -3.72
N LYS A 85 6.01 -7.99 -4.55
CA LYS A 85 6.76 -6.78 -4.24
C LYS A 85 5.84 -5.78 -3.55
N LEU A 86 6.20 -5.38 -2.34
CA LEU A 86 5.53 -4.33 -1.57
C LEU A 86 6.34 -3.03 -1.69
N THR A 87 5.66 -1.90 -1.85
CA THR A 87 6.28 -0.57 -1.70
C THR A 87 5.37 0.30 -0.85
N ILE A 88 5.87 0.85 0.24
CA ILE A 88 5.12 1.67 1.18
C ILE A 88 5.81 3.03 1.30
N VAL A 89 4.99 4.08 1.42
CA VAL A 89 5.39 5.41 1.84
C VAL A 89 4.62 5.70 3.11
N SER A 90 5.35 6.13 4.13
CA SER A 90 4.74 6.65 5.36
C SER A 90 5.50 7.90 5.80
N ALA A 91 4.83 8.69 6.61
CA ALA A 91 5.40 9.85 7.26
C ALA A 91 4.74 10.00 8.63
N ASP A 92 5.53 10.42 9.60
CA ASP A 92 5.08 10.67 10.96
C ASP A 92 5.71 11.94 11.51
N ARG A 93 5.11 12.45 12.58
CA ARG A 93 5.65 13.48 13.44
C ARG A 93 5.71 12.93 14.86
N GLU A 94 6.93 12.78 15.36
CA GLU A 94 7.20 12.37 16.74
C GLU A 94 7.65 13.58 17.57
N GLU A 95 7.59 13.47 18.90
CA GLU A 95 8.12 14.53 19.77
C GLU A 95 9.64 14.68 19.58
N GLY A 96 10.10 15.87 19.21
CA GLY A 96 11.51 16.13 18.88
C GLY A 96 11.88 15.85 17.43
N ILE A 97 10.94 15.34 16.62
CA ILE A 97 11.09 15.14 15.17
C ILE A 97 10.11 16.05 14.42
N GLU A 98 10.64 16.98 13.64
CA GLU A 98 9.85 17.90 12.82
C GLU A 98 9.13 17.15 11.70
N PHE A 99 9.85 16.24 11.02
CA PHE A 99 9.26 15.25 10.13
C PHE A 99 10.15 14.00 10.02
N TRP A 100 9.51 12.85 9.94
CA TRP A 100 10.10 11.58 9.51
C TRP A 100 9.31 11.08 8.30
N THR A 101 10.02 10.61 7.27
CA THR A 101 9.39 10.00 6.09
C THR A 101 10.22 8.85 5.58
N GLU A 102 9.55 7.82 5.08
CA GLU A 102 10.21 6.63 4.57
C GLU A 102 9.71 6.21 3.19
N THR A 103 10.59 5.54 2.45
CA THR A 103 10.23 4.70 1.31
C THR A 103 10.69 3.28 1.58
N PHE A 104 9.73 2.42 1.85
CA PHE A 104 9.92 1.03 2.21
C PHE A 104 9.65 0.13 1.02
N ALA A 105 10.50 -0.88 0.80
CA ALA A 105 10.30 -1.89 -0.22
C ALA A 105 10.53 -3.28 0.37
N ALA A 106 9.61 -4.20 0.11
CA ALA A 106 9.74 -5.59 0.54
C ALA A 106 9.52 -6.58 -0.60
N LYS A 107 10.18 -7.73 -0.49
CA LYS A 107 9.92 -8.93 -1.29
C LYS A 107 9.32 -9.98 -0.37
N LEU A 108 8.08 -10.37 -0.65
CA LEU A 108 7.33 -11.33 0.16
C LEU A 108 7.14 -12.65 -0.59
N ASN A 109 7.01 -13.73 0.18
CA ASN A 109 6.50 -15.00 -0.30
C ASN A 109 4.97 -14.91 -0.48
N PRO A 110 4.39 -15.28 -1.64
CA PRO A 110 2.96 -15.15 -1.89
C PRO A 110 2.07 -16.00 -0.97
N SER A 111 2.56 -17.10 -0.40
CA SER A 111 1.75 -17.99 0.45
C SER A 111 1.70 -17.56 1.91
N THR A 112 2.74 -16.88 2.41
CA THR A 112 2.82 -16.41 3.80
C THR A 112 2.66 -14.90 3.93
N LEU A 113 2.90 -14.16 2.84
CA LEU A 113 3.03 -12.70 2.83
C LEU A 113 4.10 -12.15 3.80
N SER A 114 5.08 -12.99 4.13
CA SER A 114 6.28 -12.64 4.88
C SER A 114 7.50 -12.55 3.96
N GLY A 115 8.53 -11.81 4.36
CA GLY A 115 9.79 -11.76 3.62
C GLY A 115 10.81 -10.77 4.17
N THR A 116 11.58 -10.17 3.27
CA THR A 116 12.65 -9.22 3.61
C THR A 116 12.34 -7.85 3.06
N TRP A 117 12.84 -6.81 3.72
CA TRP A 117 12.63 -5.43 3.34
C TRP A 117 13.90 -4.59 3.39
N ASN A 118 13.85 -3.46 2.71
CA ASN A 118 14.81 -2.37 2.80
C ASN A 118 14.06 -1.03 2.83
N VAL A 119 14.63 -0.03 3.50
CA VAL A 119 14.04 1.31 3.61
C VAL A 119 15.10 2.37 3.39
N ILE A 120 14.64 3.52 2.89
CA ILE A 120 15.34 4.79 2.99
C ILE A 120 14.44 5.73 3.78
N GLU A 121 14.94 6.23 4.90
CA GLU A 121 14.27 7.21 5.75
C GLU A 121 14.95 8.57 5.62
N PHE A 122 14.17 9.63 5.71
CA PHE A 122 14.65 11.00 5.88
C PHE A 122 14.06 11.58 7.16
N VAL A 123 14.93 12.12 8.00
CA VAL A 123 14.55 12.66 9.31
C VAL A 123 15.06 14.07 9.45
N LYS A 124 14.19 14.96 9.94
CA LYS A 124 14.54 16.29 10.40
C LYS A 124 14.08 16.44 11.84
N ARG A 125 15.00 16.79 12.74
CA ARG A 125 14.68 17.03 14.15
C ARG A 125 14.23 18.46 14.38
N ASP A 126 13.43 18.65 15.43
CA ASP A 126 12.96 19.97 15.83
C ASP A 126 14.16 20.90 16.15
N GLY A 127 14.22 22.05 15.48
CA GLY A 127 15.28 23.05 15.69
C GLY A 127 16.61 22.75 14.99
N GLU A 128 16.72 21.63 14.26
CA GLU A 128 17.87 21.34 13.39
C GLU A 128 17.61 21.83 11.96
N ASN A 129 18.66 22.31 11.28
CA ASN A 129 18.56 22.74 9.88
C ASN A 129 18.84 21.60 8.90
N ASP A 130 19.54 20.56 9.34
CA ASP A 130 19.98 19.47 8.49
C ASP A 130 18.92 18.36 8.42
N VAL A 131 18.82 17.72 7.25
CA VAL A 131 18.05 16.50 7.04
C VAL A 131 19.07 15.38 6.85
N PHE A 132 18.92 14.27 7.58
CA PHE A 132 19.78 13.11 7.41
C PHE A 132 18.99 11.90 6.94
N GLY A 133 19.68 11.04 6.18
CA GLY A 133 19.11 9.82 5.63
C GLY A 133 19.57 8.59 6.40
N ILE A 134 18.65 7.65 6.65
CA ILE A 134 18.95 6.36 7.26
C ILE A 134 18.61 5.26 6.26
N TYR A 135 19.50 4.27 6.15
CA TYR A 135 19.27 3.06 5.36
C TYR A 135 19.16 1.88 6.32
N GLN A 136 18.05 1.16 6.24
CA GLN A 136 17.81 -0.01 7.08
C GLN A 136 17.25 -1.17 6.26
N GLN A 137 17.34 -2.36 6.84
CA GLN A 137 16.82 -3.60 6.25
C GLN A 137 16.47 -4.59 7.36
N GLY A 138 15.69 -5.60 7.01
CA GLY A 138 15.32 -6.66 7.94
C GLY A 138 14.27 -7.61 7.37
N THR A 139 13.43 -8.15 8.25
CA THR A 139 12.31 -9.04 7.90
C THR A 139 10.97 -8.41 8.22
N ILE A 140 9.94 -8.86 7.51
CA ILE A 140 8.56 -8.41 7.68
C ILE A 140 7.66 -9.64 7.65
N ASP A 141 6.76 -9.74 8.63
CA ASP A 141 5.88 -10.89 8.78
C ASP A 141 4.41 -10.48 8.82
N LEU A 142 3.57 -11.27 8.16
CA LEU A 142 2.12 -11.13 8.30
C LEU A 142 1.70 -11.58 9.70
N VAL A 143 0.94 -10.73 10.39
CA VAL A 143 0.42 -10.97 11.75
C VAL A 143 -1.08 -10.69 11.80
N SER A 144 -1.73 -11.07 12.89
CA SER A 144 -3.12 -10.67 13.12
C SER A 144 -3.22 -9.15 13.33
N CYS A 145 -4.28 -8.56 12.77
CA CYS A 145 -4.71 -7.21 13.11
C CYS A 145 -5.43 -7.25 14.46
N GLU A 146 -4.71 -6.93 15.52
CA GLU A 146 -5.29 -6.67 16.85
C GLU A 146 -5.83 -5.24 16.95
#